data_AF-A0A382HAV5-F1
#
_entry.id   AF-A0A382HAV5-F1
#
_cell.length_a   1.000
_cell.length_b   1.000
_cell.length_c   1.000
_cell.angle_alpha   90.00
_cell.angle_beta   90.00
_cell.angle_gamma   90.00
#
_symmetry.space_group_name_H-M   'P 1'
#
loop_
_entity.id
_entity.type
_entity.pdbx_description
1 polymer ?
#
loop_
_entity_poly.entity_id
_entity_poly.type
_entity_poly.pdbx_seq_one_letter_code
_entity_poly.pdbx_strand_id
1 'polypeptide(L)'
;MNRKNSWVTALMLIAFAAVGGGSLFGYMNFTKRGPLKSDLIIIIPKGSGIDFISRLLERKGAISQPILFKLTVLILRLEKVMRAGEFSIPKESSPRDILSILR
;
A
#
# COMPACT_ATOMS: atom_id res chain seq x y z
N MET A 1 17.97 -3.73 42.27
CA MET A 1 16.99 -3.45 41.20
C MET A 1 17.75 -2.93 39.98
N ASN A 2 17.79 -3.72 38.90
CA ASN A 2 18.85 -3.70 37.89
C ASN A 2 18.72 -2.53 36.89
N ARG A 3 19.41 -1.41 37.17
CA ARG A 3 19.54 -0.22 36.30
C ARG A 3 19.92 -0.54 34.84
N LYS A 4 20.61 -1.67 34.61
CA LYS A 4 21.03 -2.15 33.28
C LYS A 4 19.90 -2.77 32.44
N ASN A 5 18.66 -2.89 32.92
CA ASN A 5 17.57 -3.50 32.14
C ASN A 5 16.46 -2.50 31.77
N SER A 6 16.48 -1.29 32.36
CA SER A 6 15.48 -0.24 32.10
C SER A 6 15.55 0.34 30.69
N TRP A 7 16.75 0.42 30.10
CA TRP A 7 16.93 0.92 28.74
C TRP A 7 16.46 -0.09 27.68
N VAL A 8 16.70 -1.39 27.89
CA VAL A 8 16.21 -2.47 27.01
C VAL A 8 14.69 -2.56 27.02
N THR A 9 14.07 -2.46 28.21
CA THR A 9 12.61 -2.45 28.34
C THR A 9 11.98 -1.21 27.72
N ALA A 10 12.60 -0.03 27.86
CA ALA A 10 12.15 1.19 27.17
C ALA A 10 12.24 1.05 25.64
N LEU A 11 13.33 0.48 25.11
CA LEU A 11 13.51 0.25 23.67
C LEU A 11 12.47 -0.71 23.11
N MET A 12 12.14 -1.76 23.87
CA MET A 12 11.12 -2.74 23.49
C MET A 12 9.71 -2.14 23.48
N LEU A 13 9.39 -1.28 24.46
CA LEU A 13 8.11 -0.53 24.50
C LEU A 13 7.97 0.46 23.35
N ILE A 14 9.05 1.16 22.98
CA ILE A 14 9.06 2.08 21.84
C ILE A 14 8.87 1.31 20.52
N ALA A 15 9.54 0.17 20.36
CA ALA A 15 9.33 -0.69 19.19
C ALA A 15 7.89 -1.22 19.10
N PHE A 16 7.31 -1.63 20.23
CA PHE A 16 5.92 -2.10 20.27
C PHE A 16 4.91 -0.97 19.98
N ALA A 17 5.16 0.23 20.51
CA ALA A 17 4.37 1.43 20.21
C ALA A 17 4.53 1.90 18.75
N ALA A 18 5.71 1.75 18.16
CA ALA A 18 5.94 2.04 16.74
C ALA A 18 5.22 1.04 15.83
N VAL A 19 5.19 -0.24 16.21
CA VAL A 19 4.42 -1.27 15.49
C VAL A 19 2.92 -1.05 15.65
N GLY A 20 2.42 -0.74 16.87
CA GLY A 20 1.00 -0.50 17.14
C GLY A 20 0.48 0.85 16.59
N GLY A 21 1.25 1.93 16.73
CA GLY A 21 0.91 3.25 16.21
C GLY A 21 1.11 3.38 14.70
N GLY A 22 2.18 2.75 14.17
CA GLY A 22 2.46 2.70 12.73
C GLY A 22 1.47 1.84 11.95
N SER A 23 0.94 0.76 12.55
CA SER A 23 -0.11 -0.04 11.92
C SER A 23 -1.46 0.68 11.89
N LEU A 24 -1.85 1.44 12.92
CA LEU A 24 -3.06 2.28 12.88
C LEU A 24 -2.94 3.46 11.90
N PHE A 25 -1.80 4.16 11.87
CA PHE A 25 -1.55 5.22 10.88
C PHE A 25 -1.46 4.66 9.46
N GLY A 26 -0.83 3.51 9.26
CA GLY A 26 -0.79 2.81 7.99
C GLY A 26 -2.18 2.41 7.53
N TYR A 27 -3.02 1.87 8.42
CA TYR A 27 -4.40 1.48 8.15
C TYR A 27 -5.28 2.69 7.80
N MET A 28 -5.20 3.79 8.57
CA MET A 28 -5.93 5.03 8.29
C MET A 28 -5.49 5.70 6.97
N ASN A 29 -4.21 5.62 6.59
CA ASN A 29 -3.77 6.11 5.28
C ASN A 29 -4.18 5.15 4.14
N PHE A 30 -4.34 3.86 4.43
CA PHE A 30 -4.85 2.88 3.46
C PHE A 30 -6.35 3.01 3.17
N THR A 31 -7.14 3.59 4.09
CA THR A 31 -8.58 3.88 3.90
C THR A 31 -8.90 5.35 3.64
N LYS A 32 -7.93 6.26 3.72
CA LYS A 32 -8.13 7.66 3.32
C LYS A 32 -8.39 7.74 1.81
N ARG A 33 -9.27 8.69 1.44
CA ARG A 33 -9.55 9.08 0.06
C ARG A 33 -8.22 9.23 -0.70
N GLY A 34 -8.09 8.48 -1.79
CA GLY A 34 -6.87 8.45 -2.58
C GLY A 34 -6.55 9.80 -3.23
N PRO A 35 -5.29 10.01 -3.67
CA PRO A 35 -4.82 11.28 -4.24
C PRO A 35 -5.48 11.69 -5.57
N LEU A 36 -6.27 10.81 -6.21
CA LEU A 36 -6.98 11.12 -7.46
C LEU A 36 -8.07 12.16 -7.25
N LYS A 37 -7.91 13.29 -7.96
CA LYS A 37 -8.92 14.36 -8.02
C LYS A 37 -10.00 14.09 -9.08
N SER A 38 -9.73 13.21 -10.03
CA SER A 38 -10.63 12.84 -11.13
C SER A 38 -10.47 11.35 -11.45
N ASP A 39 -11.45 10.77 -12.12
CA ASP A 39 -11.40 9.38 -12.57
C ASP A 39 -10.21 9.18 -13.51
N LEU A 40 -9.55 8.04 -13.38
CA LEU A 40 -8.33 7.71 -14.10
C LEU A 40 -8.51 6.37 -14.82
N ILE A 41 -8.39 6.41 -16.14
CA ILE A 41 -8.33 5.19 -16.94
C ILE A 41 -6.86 4.79 -17.10
N ILE A 42 -6.52 3.57 -16.70
CA ILE A 42 -5.20 2.98 -16.88
C ILE A 42 -5.28 1.74 -17.75
N ILE A 43 -4.25 1.53 -18.57
CA ILE A 43 -4.09 0.33 -19.37
C ILE A 43 -2.88 -0.41 -18.82
N ILE A 44 -3.11 -1.64 -18.36
CA ILE A 44 -2.07 -2.54 -17.88
C ILE A 44 -1.75 -3.55 -18.99
N PRO A 45 -0.55 -3.45 -19.62
CA PRO A 45 -0.15 -4.38 -20.68
C PRO A 45 -0.10 -5.83 -20.20
N LYS A 46 -0.40 -6.78 -21.10
CA LYS A 46 -0.25 -8.22 -20.82
C LYS A 46 1.21 -8.55 -20.50
N GLY A 47 1.41 -9.38 -19.47
CA GLY A 47 2.74 -9.75 -18.98
C GLY A 47 3.40 -8.70 -18.07
N SER A 48 2.70 -7.62 -17.70
CA SER A 48 3.21 -6.64 -16.73
C SER A 48 3.33 -7.25 -15.34
N GLY A 49 4.53 -7.25 -14.77
CA GLY A 49 4.75 -7.62 -13.37
C GLY A 49 4.29 -6.54 -12.39
N ILE A 50 4.17 -6.90 -11.11
CA ILE A 50 3.83 -5.97 -10.01
C ILE A 50 4.74 -4.73 -9.96
N ASP A 51 6.00 -4.87 -10.36
CA ASP A 51 6.94 -3.75 -10.43
C ASP A 51 6.56 -2.71 -11.48
N PHE A 52 6.02 -3.14 -12.62
CA PHE A 52 5.53 -2.22 -13.63
C PHE A 52 4.23 -1.55 -13.18
N ILE A 53 3.29 -2.34 -12.66
CA ILE A 53 1.96 -1.87 -12.24
C ILE A 53 2.09 -0.83 -11.11
N SER A 54 2.91 -1.11 -10.10
CA SER A 54 3.11 -0.18 -8.96
C SER A 54 3.69 1.17 -9.42
N ARG A 55 4.70 1.16 -10.28
CA ARG A 55 5.28 2.41 -10.85
C ARG A 55 4.31 3.14 -11.77
N LEU A 56 3.50 2.42 -12.54
CA LEU A 56 2.49 3.03 -13.40
C LEU A 56 1.43 3.74 -12.56
N LEU A 57 0.94 3.09 -11.51
CA LEU A 57 -0.04 3.66 -10.58
C LEU A 57 0.52 4.90 -9.87
N GLU A 58 1.78 4.87 -9.43
CA GLU A 58 2.43 6.03 -8.82
C GLU A 58 2.54 7.21 -9.80
N ARG A 59 3.05 6.96 -11.02
CA ARG A 59 3.20 8.01 -12.04
C ARG A 59 1.87 8.66 -12.42
N LYS A 60 0.77 7.92 -12.38
CA LYS A 60 -0.57 8.43 -12.64
C LYS A 60 -1.23 9.04 -11.41
N GLY A 61 -0.54 9.05 -10.26
CA GLY A 61 -1.05 9.60 -9.00
C GLY A 61 -2.13 8.74 -8.36
N ALA A 62 -2.28 7.47 -8.76
CA ALA A 62 -3.24 6.52 -8.17
C ALA A 62 -2.80 6.04 -6.79
N ILE A 63 -1.49 5.93 -6.56
CA ILE A 63 -0.92 5.56 -5.27
C ILE A 63 0.24 6.50 -4.93
N SER A 64 0.42 6.83 -3.65
CA SER A 64 1.54 7.67 -3.21
C SER A 64 2.82 6.88 -2.93
N GLN A 65 2.71 5.57 -2.68
CA GLN A 65 3.83 4.73 -2.25
C GLN A 65 3.82 3.39 -3.03
N PRO A 66 4.56 3.28 -4.13
CA PRO A 66 4.59 2.06 -4.96
C PRO A 66 5.16 0.86 -4.20
N ILE A 67 6.14 1.09 -3.31
CA ILE A 67 6.79 0.05 -2.52
C ILE A 67 5.79 -0.59 -1.55
N LEU A 68 4.98 0.21 -0.86
CA LEU A 68 3.96 -0.30 0.05
C LEU A 68 2.91 -1.12 -0.70
N PHE A 69 2.42 -0.63 -1.84
CA PHE A 69 1.48 -1.36 -2.68
C PHE A 69 2.04 -2.71 -3.15
N LYS A 70 3.30 -2.72 -3.63
CA LYS A 70 4.00 -3.95 -4.00
C LYS A 70 4.09 -4.92 -2.83
N LEU A 71 4.51 -4.46 -1.65
CA LEU A 71 4.59 -5.30 -0.45
C LEU A 71 3.23 -5.92 -0.12
N THR A 72 2.16 -5.14 -0.15
CA THR A 72 0.80 -5.62 0.11
C THR A 72 0.39 -6.71 -0.89
N VAL A 73 0.65 -6.52 -2.17
CA VAL A 73 0.34 -7.52 -3.21
C VAL A 73 1.13 -8.81 -3.00
N LEU A 74 2.40 -8.72 -2.63
CA LEU A 74 3.27 -9.88 -2.35
C LEU A 74 2.80 -10.64 -1.10
N ILE A 75 2.52 -9.92 0.00
CA ILE A 75 2.04 -10.52 1.26
C ILE A 75 0.71 -11.22 1.04
N LEU A 76 -0.20 -10.62 0.27
CA LEU A 76 -1.51 -11.19 -0.05
C LEU A 76 -1.46 -12.23 -1.19
N ARG A 77 -0.28 -12.48 -1.77
CA ARG A 77 -0.07 -13.37 -2.94
C ARG A 77 -1.01 -13.07 -4.11
N LEU A 78 -1.31 -11.79 -4.33
CA LEU A 78 -2.18 -11.32 -5.41
C LEU A 78 -1.43 -11.09 -6.72
N GLU A 79 -0.13 -11.31 -6.74
CA GLU A 79 0.75 -11.15 -7.91
C GLU A 79 0.28 -11.92 -9.14
N LYS A 80 -0.28 -13.13 -8.97
CA LYS A 80 -0.83 -13.94 -10.06
C LYS A 80 -2.26 -13.57 -10.46
N VAL A 81 -2.93 -12.79 -9.63
CA VAL A 81 -4.35 -12.45 -9.79
C VAL A 81 -4.52 -11.09 -10.45
N MET A 82 -3.49 -10.24 -10.42
CA MET A 82 -3.54 -8.95 -11.12
C MET A 82 -3.67 -9.16 -12.62
N ARG A 83 -4.81 -8.76 -13.15
CA ARG A 83 -5.15 -8.97 -14.57
C ARG A 83 -4.59 -7.83 -15.40
N ALA A 84 -4.17 -8.18 -16.62
CA ALA A 84 -3.90 -7.19 -17.66
C ALA A 84 -5.22 -6.79 -18.32
N GLY A 85 -5.36 -5.49 -18.62
CA GLY A 85 -6.61 -4.93 -19.11
C GLY A 85 -6.67 -3.43 -18.95
N GLU A 86 -7.82 -2.88 -19.32
CA GLU A 86 -8.17 -1.49 -19.08
C GLU A 86 -8.98 -1.41 -17.79
N PHE A 87 -8.56 -0.53 -16.88
CA PHE A 87 -9.20 -0.33 -15.60
C PHE A 87 -9.54 1.14 -15.41
N SER A 88 -10.77 1.40 -14.97
CA SER A 88 -11.18 2.71 -14.50
C SER A 88 -11.00 2.75 -12.98
N ILE A 89 -10.16 3.66 -12.52
CA ILE A 89 -9.96 3.96 -11.10
C ILE A 89 -10.79 5.22 -10.78
N PRO A 90 -11.87 5.09 -9.99
CA PRO A 90 -12.66 6.24 -9.58
C PRO A 90 -11.83 7.26 -8.78
N LYS A 91 -12.22 8.53 -8.84
CA LYS A 91 -11.63 9.57 -7.98
C LYS A 91 -11.71 9.18 -6.51
N GLU A 92 -10.75 9.65 -5.72
CA GLU A 92 -10.66 9.35 -4.29
C GLU A 92 -10.57 7.86 -3.91
N SER A 93 -10.39 6.95 -4.89
CA SER A 93 -10.23 5.51 -4.63
C SER A 93 -9.03 5.26 -3.72
N SER A 94 -9.25 4.55 -2.62
CA SER A 94 -8.16 4.18 -1.73
C SER A 94 -7.25 3.14 -2.37
N PRO A 95 -6.00 2.97 -1.91
CA PRO A 95 -5.13 1.89 -2.37
C PRO A 95 -5.77 0.50 -2.26
N ARG A 96 -6.70 0.31 -1.30
CA ARG A 96 -7.46 -0.93 -1.15
C ARG A 96 -8.52 -1.12 -2.24
N ASP A 97 -9.19 -0.05 -2.63
CA ASP A 97 -10.17 -0.08 -3.72
C ASP A 97 -9.48 -0.33 -5.06
N ILE A 98 -8.30 0.26 -5.27
CA ILE A 98 -7.48 -0.04 -6.45
C ILE A 98 -7.12 -1.53 -6.47
N LEU A 99 -6.75 -2.11 -5.33
CA LEU A 99 -6.43 -3.53 -5.23
C LEU A 99 -7.63 -4.43 -5.56
N SER A 100 -8.86 -4.04 -5.19
CA SER A 100 -10.07 -4.81 -5.50
C SER A 100 -10.46 -4.70 -6.97
N ILE A 101 -10.24 -3.54 -7.60
CA ILE A 101 -10.48 -3.32 -9.03
C ILE A 101 -9.52 -4.13 -9.90
N LEU A 102 -8.26 -4.30 -9.47
CA LEU A 102 -7.20 -4.94 -10.25
C LEU A 102 -7.15 -6.47 -10.14
N ARG A 103 -7.91 -7.08 -9.22
CA ARG A 103 -7.97 -8.53 -8.98
C ARG A 103 -8.95 -9.23 -9.96
#